data_AF-A0A832INQ1-F1
#
_entry.id   AF-A0A832INQ1-F1
#
_cell.length_a   1.000
_cell.length_b   1.000
_cell.length_c   1.000
_cell.angle_alpha   90.00
_cell.angle_beta   90.00
_cell.angle_gamma   90.00
#
_symmetry.space_group_name_H-M   'P 1'
#
loop_
_entity.id
_entity.type
_entity.pdbx_description
1 polymer ?
#
loop_
_entity_poly.entity_id
_entity_poly.type
_entity_poly.pdbx_seq_one_letter_code
_entity_poly.pdbx_strand_id
1 'polypeptide(L)'
;MNSNILNKKCFILFLFLTFCALSELVADLPTTIYTPQGSIVPDTYLLDEMSQSDIAYFNQWVATHYPQATRLADASRTYNCHAYAWYVSEGGSRVWIGAETYTAEDVYWQDNSYVEQSTEMNGLKVSYRPDYQANHSAVTTSSAGIFISKWGPLPLMRHAYNYCPYWNDGITYLKYYKRNNVYGVPADFSTIAGALSAAPTGWSVVVAPVTQTVTNNSTVPSGVTLLIKPGATILFGSSVSLTVNGTLNAQGT
;
A
#
# COMPACT_ATOMS: atom_id res chain seq x y z
N MET A 1 1.39 -51.78 -1.14
CA MET A 1 2.63 -51.00 -1.01
C MET A 1 2.86 -50.24 -2.31
N ASN A 2 2.87 -48.92 -2.19
CA ASN A 2 3.35 -47.88 -3.11
C ASN A 2 2.91 -47.93 -4.59
N SER A 3 1.78 -47.28 -4.86
CA SER A 3 1.50 -46.66 -6.15
C SER A 3 2.34 -45.40 -6.31
N ASN A 4 3.23 -45.40 -7.30
CA ASN A 4 3.94 -44.23 -7.79
C ASN A 4 2.95 -43.18 -8.30
N ILE A 5 2.72 -42.13 -7.52
CA ILE A 5 2.14 -40.88 -8.04
C ILE A 5 3.32 -39.96 -8.31
N LEU A 6 3.77 -39.98 -9.57
CA LEU A 6 4.65 -38.96 -10.13
C LEU A 6 3.95 -37.61 -9.96
N ASN A 7 4.39 -36.81 -9.00
CA ASN A 7 3.99 -35.42 -8.86
C ASN A 7 4.33 -34.70 -10.17
N LYS A 8 3.28 -34.34 -10.91
CA LYS A 8 3.33 -33.52 -12.12
C LYS A 8 3.90 -32.15 -11.73
N LYS A 9 5.21 -32.00 -11.85
CA LYS A 9 5.90 -30.71 -11.80
C LYS A 9 5.49 -29.90 -13.03
N CYS A 10 4.43 -29.12 -12.92
CA CYS A 10 4.01 -28.20 -13.96
C CYS A 10 4.89 -26.94 -13.84
N PHE A 11 6.07 -26.98 -14.46
CA PHE A 11 6.82 -25.76 -14.77
C PHE A 11 6.02 -25.01 -15.84
N ILE A 12 5.29 -23.96 -15.44
CA ILE A 12 4.61 -23.08 -16.39
C ILE A 12 5.67 -22.15 -16.98
N LEU A 13 6.18 -22.53 -18.15
CA LEU A 13 6.90 -21.65 -19.04
C LEU A 13 5.85 -20.81 -19.79
N PHE A 14 5.77 -19.52 -19.52
CA PHE A 14 4.92 -18.59 -20.28
C PHE A 14 5.49 -18.43 -21.69
N LEU A 15 5.03 -19.28 -22.62
CA LEU A 15 5.31 -19.12 -24.04
C LEU A 15 4.17 -18.28 -24.66
N PHE A 16 4.42 -16.98 -24.85
CA PHE A 16 3.54 -16.12 -25.62
C PHE A 16 3.58 -16.55 -27.09
N LEU A 17 2.52 -17.19 -27.57
CA LEU A 17 2.30 -17.36 -29.02
C LEU A 17 2.00 -15.99 -29.61
N THR A 18 2.91 -15.48 -30.43
CA THR A 18 2.76 -14.21 -31.15
C THR A 18 1.77 -14.35 -32.30
N PHE A 19 0.52 -13.94 -32.07
CA PHE A 19 -0.36 -13.52 -33.15
C PHE A 19 0.03 -12.08 -33.51
N CYS A 20 0.78 -11.93 -34.61
CA CYS A 20 1.23 -10.61 -35.09
C CYS A 20 0.05 -9.90 -35.76
N ALA A 21 -0.86 -9.37 -34.94
CA ALA A 21 -1.56 -8.14 -35.30
C ALA A 21 -0.62 -7.00 -34.92
N LEU A 22 -0.39 -6.06 -35.84
CA LEU A 22 0.26 -4.78 -35.54
C LEU A 22 -0.67 -3.97 -34.63
N SER A 23 -0.77 -4.37 -33.35
CA SER A 23 -1.19 -3.49 -32.29
C SER A 23 -0.02 -2.56 -32.01
N GLU A 24 -0.25 -1.25 -32.10
CA GLU A 24 0.67 -0.27 -31.53
C GLU A 24 1.00 -0.76 -30.11
N LEU A 25 2.28 -1.02 -29.86
CA LEU A 25 2.74 -1.37 -28.52
C LEU A 25 2.58 -0.08 -27.70
N VAL A 26 1.41 0.12 -27.09
CA VAL A 26 1.21 1.27 -26.22
C VAL A 26 2.13 1.03 -25.03
N ALA A 27 3.20 1.83 -24.97
CA ALA A 27 4.21 1.68 -23.96
C ALA A 27 3.61 1.98 -22.58
N ASP A 28 3.93 1.13 -21.61
CA ASP A 28 3.60 1.36 -20.21
C ASP A 28 4.16 2.73 -19.79
N LEU A 29 3.32 3.62 -19.27
CA LEU A 29 3.68 5.02 -19.02
C LEU A 29 4.17 5.19 -17.58
N PRO A 30 5.45 5.57 -17.34
CA PRO A 30 5.92 5.87 -16.00
C PRO A 30 5.06 6.96 -15.34
N THR A 31 4.74 6.80 -14.06
CA THR A 31 3.98 7.77 -13.28
C THR A 31 4.56 7.92 -11.88
N THR A 32 4.09 8.93 -11.15
CA THR A 32 4.54 9.22 -9.79
C THR A 32 3.36 9.22 -8.84
N ILE A 33 3.44 8.38 -7.82
CA ILE A 33 2.56 8.41 -6.66
C ILE A 33 3.41 8.59 -5.40
N TYR A 34 2.75 8.95 -4.31
CA TYR A 34 3.40 9.24 -3.04
C TYR A 34 2.84 8.35 -1.94
N THR A 35 3.71 7.96 -1.03
CA THR A 35 3.30 7.39 0.25
C THR A 35 2.54 8.43 1.09
N PRO A 36 1.82 8.02 2.14
CA PRO A 36 1.25 8.95 3.12
C PRO A 36 2.23 9.96 3.71
N GLN A 37 3.52 9.62 3.80
CA GLN A 37 4.55 10.50 4.32
C GLN A 37 5.21 11.39 3.25
N GLY A 38 4.80 11.25 1.99
CA GLY A 38 5.23 12.11 0.89
C GLY A 38 6.46 11.62 0.14
N SER A 39 6.97 10.43 0.43
CA SER A 39 8.04 9.82 -0.36
C SER A 39 7.50 9.36 -1.71
N ILE A 40 8.31 9.51 -2.76
CA ILE A 40 7.99 8.98 -4.08
C ILE A 40 8.00 7.45 -4.02
N VAL A 41 6.97 6.81 -4.55
CA VAL A 41 6.97 5.37 -4.79
C VAL A 41 7.66 5.13 -6.13
N PRO A 42 8.83 4.44 -6.16
CA PRO A 42 9.56 4.19 -7.41
C PRO A 42 8.84 3.16 -8.28
N ASP A 43 9.30 2.99 -9.53
CA ASP A 43 8.90 1.88 -10.41
C ASP A 43 7.35 1.73 -10.50
N THR A 44 6.70 2.85 -10.80
CA THR A 44 5.25 2.96 -10.87
C THR A 44 4.81 3.35 -12.28
N TYR A 45 3.82 2.64 -12.82
CA TYR A 45 3.38 2.80 -14.21
C TYR A 45 1.85 2.86 -14.34
N LEU A 46 1.36 3.63 -15.30
CA LEU A 46 0.00 3.54 -15.82
C LEU A 46 -0.02 2.55 -16.97
N LEU A 47 -0.85 1.51 -16.85
CA LEU A 47 -0.99 0.47 -17.86
C LEU A 47 -2.38 0.54 -18.48
N ASP A 48 -2.46 0.44 -19.80
CA ASP A 48 -3.73 0.26 -20.51
C ASP A 48 -4.41 -1.04 -20.11
N GLU A 49 -5.74 -1.07 -20.20
CA GLU A 49 -6.49 -2.26 -19.85
C GLU A 49 -6.39 -3.37 -20.92
N MET A 50 -6.59 -4.61 -20.50
CA MET A 50 -6.70 -5.76 -21.38
C MET A 50 -7.99 -5.74 -22.21
N SER A 51 -8.04 -6.57 -23.26
CA SER A 51 -9.29 -6.78 -24.00
C SER A 51 -10.37 -7.40 -23.11
N GLN A 52 -11.65 -7.17 -23.45
CA GLN A 52 -12.76 -7.78 -22.71
C GLN A 52 -12.74 -9.33 -22.77
N SER A 53 -12.24 -9.90 -23.87
CA SER A 53 -12.04 -11.35 -23.99
C SER A 53 -10.97 -11.86 -23.03
N ASP A 54 -9.85 -11.15 -22.87
CA ASP A 54 -8.80 -11.55 -21.94
C ASP A 54 -9.27 -11.42 -20.49
N ILE A 55 -10.00 -10.36 -20.17
CA ILE A 55 -10.64 -10.17 -18.86
C ILE A 55 -11.55 -11.36 -18.55
N ALA A 56 -12.45 -11.73 -19.47
CA ALA A 56 -13.35 -12.86 -19.32
C ALA A 56 -12.60 -14.19 -19.17
N TYR A 57 -11.54 -14.39 -19.96
CA TYR A 57 -10.69 -15.59 -19.89
C TYR A 57 -10.00 -15.72 -18.52
N PHE A 58 -9.32 -14.68 -18.04
CA PHE A 58 -8.62 -14.74 -16.76
C PHE A 58 -9.57 -14.88 -15.57
N ASN A 59 -10.72 -14.24 -15.65
CA ASN A 59 -11.83 -14.44 -14.72
C ASN A 59 -12.25 -15.91 -14.62
N GLN A 60 -12.50 -16.55 -15.76
CA GLN A 60 -12.91 -17.95 -15.81
C GLN A 60 -11.80 -18.90 -15.36
N TRP A 61 -10.56 -18.61 -15.77
CA TRP A 61 -9.40 -19.40 -15.37
C TRP A 61 -9.23 -19.41 -13.84
N VAL A 62 -9.32 -18.25 -13.20
CA VAL A 62 -9.23 -18.14 -11.74
C VAL A 62 -10.38 -18.86 -11.04
N ALA A 63 -11.62 -18.70 -11.51
CA ALA A 63 -12.77 -19.40 -10.94
C ALA A 63 -12.62 -20.93 -10.99
N THR A 64 -11.95 -21.44 -12.03
CA THR A 64 -11.71 -22.89 -12.23
C THR A 64 -10.58 -23.42 -11.35
N HIS A 65 -9.47 -22.68 -11.24
CA HIS A 65 -8.25 -23.17 -10.58
C HIS A 65 -8.17 -22.80 -9.09
N TYR A 66 -8.87 -21.74 -8.67
CA TYR A 66 -8.90 -21.24 -7.29
C TYR A 66 -10.34 -21.17 -6.74
N PRO A 67 -11.11 -22.28 -6.76
CA PRO A 67 -12.54 -22.26 -6.41
C PRO A 67 -12.83 -21.91 -4.94
N GLN A 68 -11.82 -21.93 -4.05
CA GLN A 68 -11.98 -21.51 -2.65
C GLN A 68 -11.78 -20.00 -2.44
N ALA A 69 -11.35 -19.28 -3.49
CA ALA A 69 -11.23 -17.82 -3.47
C ALA A 69 -12.51 -17.17 -4.02
N THR A 70 -12.86 -16.01 -3.51
CA THR A 70 -14.01 -15.22 -3.96
C THR A 70 -13.53 -14.02 -4.77
N ARG A 71 -14.01 -13.87 -6.01
CA ARG A 71 -13.71 -12.70 -6.83
C ARG A 71 -14.47 -11.48 -6.32
N LEU A 72 -13.76 -10.37 -6.08
CA LEU A 72 -14.29 -9.08 -5.66
C LEU A 72 -14.36 -8.05 -6.80
N ALA A 73 -13.44 -8.14 -7.76
CA ALA A 73 -13.45 -7.34 -8.98
C ALA A 73 -12.82 -8.14 -10.12
N ASP A 74 -13.17 -7.83 -11.36
CA ASP A 74 -12.67 -8.53 -12.55
C ASP A 74 -11.15 -8.43 -12.73
N ALA A 75 -10.61 -9.34 -13.56
CA ALA A 75 -9.25 -9.24 -14.05
C ALA A 75 -8.98 -7.86 -14.68
N SER A 76 -7.78 -7.36 -14.49
CA SER A 76 -7.38 -6.02 -14.92
C SER A 76 -5.87 -5.93 -14.88
N ARG A 77 -5.22 -5.41 -15.93
CA ARG A 77 -3.76 -5.18 -15.87
C ARG A 77 -3.42 -3.79 -15.34
N THR A 78 -4.39 -2.91 -15.11
CA THR A 78 -4.12 -1.51 -14.74
C THR A 78 -3.60 -1.35 -13.31
N TYR A 79 -3.57 -2.43 -12.50
CA TYR A 79 -3.00 -2.46 -11.16
C TYR A 79 -2.70 -3.88 -10.66
N ASN A 80 -1.78 -3.98 -9.71
CA ASN A 80 -1.32 -5.25 -9.12
C ASN A 80 -1.53 -5.31 -7.59
N CYS A 81 -1.00 -6.36 -6.96
CA CYS A 81 -1.10 -6.61 -5.51
C CYS A 81 -0.56 -5.47 -4.66
N HIS A 82 0.63 -4.95 -5.01
CA HIS A 82 1.27 -3.85 -4.29
C HIS A 82 0.44 -2.58 -4.36
N ALA A 83 0.01 -2.19 -5.56
CA ALA A 83 -0.87 -1.05 -5.74
C ALA A 83 -2.19 -1.22 -4.99
N TYR A 84 -2.81 -2.41 -5.04
CA TYR A 84 -4.02 -2.67 -4.28
C TYR A 84 -3.81 -2.48 -2.77
N ALA A 85 -2.81 -3.14 -2.20
CA ALA A 85 -2.56 -3.10 -0.77
C ALA A 85 -2.21 -1.69 -0.30
N TRP A 86 -1.22 -1.06 -0.92
CA TRP A 86 -0.58 0.14 -0.37
C TRP A 86 -1.21 1.46 -0.83
N TYR A 87 -2.03 1.44 -1.89
CA TYR A 87 -2.53 2.66 -2.52
C TYR A 87 -4.03 2.62 -2.86
N VAL A 88 -4.46 1.70 -3.74
CA VAL A 88 -5.83 1.65 -4.27
C VAL A 88 -6.87 1.29 -3.19
N SER A 89 -6.53 0.40 -2.25
CA SER A 89 -7.44 0.05 -1.14
C SER A 89 -7.73 1.23 -0.20
N GLU A 90 -6.96 2.32 -0.29
CA GLU A 90 -7.16 3.57 0.45
C GLU A 90 -7.71 4.71 -0.42
N GLY A 91 -8.19 4.39 -1.63
CA GLY A 91 -8.77 5.37 -2.56
C GLY A 91 -7.78 5.93 -3.59
N GLY A 92 -6.54 5.42 -3.65
CA GLY A 92 -5.59 5.77 -4.70
C GLY A 92 -6.03 5.31 -6.10
N SER A 93 -5.49 5.94 -7.14
CA SER A 93 -5.72 5.55 -8.53
C SER A 93 -5.06 4.21 -8.86
N ARG A 94 -5.59 3.51 -9.87
CA ARG A 94 -5.00 2.26 -10.36
C ARG A 94 -3.67 2.55 -11.05
N VAL A 95 -2.61 1.89 -10.56
CA VAL A 95 -1.24 1.92 -11.10
C VAL A 95 -0.61 0.55 -10.91
N TRP A 96 0.43 0.24 -11.66
CA TRP A 96 1.31 -0.89 -11.39
C TRP A 96 2.50 -0.43 -10.57
N ILE A 97 2.78 -1.07 -9.43
CA ILE A 97 3.96 -0.79 -8.58
C ILE A 97 4.89 -2.00 -8.64
N GLY A 98 6.17 -1.82 -8.98
CA GLY A 98 7.12 -2.94 -9.04
C GLY A 98 7.08 -3.68 -10.38
N ALA A 99 7.16 -2.98 -11.52
CA ALA A 99 7.21 -3.62 -12.84
C ALA A 99 8.60 -4.21 -13.12
N GLU A 100 9.65 -3.49 -12.72
CA GLU A 100 11.05 -3.84 -12.96
C GLU A 100 11.79 -4.26 -11.68
N THR A 101 11.26 -3.85 -10.53
CA THR A 101 11.87 -4.01 -9.22
C THR A 101 10.94 -4.73 -8.27
N TYR A 102 11.58 -5.31 -7.27
CA TYR A 102 10.95 -6.15 -6.27
C TYR A 102 10.67 -5.39 -4.96
N THR A 103 11.22 -4.19 -4.77
CA THR A 103 11.18 -3.48 -3.48
C THR A 103 10.50 -2.12 -3.60
N ALA A 104 9.72 -1.91 -4.66
CA ALA A 104 9.11 -0.61 -4.95
C ALA A 104 8.17 -0.16 -3.83
N GLU A 105 7.47 -1.11 -3.21
CA GLU A 105 6.56 -0.89 -2.10
C GLU A 105 7.25 -0.71 -0.74
N ASP A 106 8.55 -1.04 -0.63
CA ASP A 106 9.26 -0.98 0.66
C ASP A 106 9.28 0.42 1.26
N VAL A 107 9.23 1.43 0.41
CA VAL A 107 9.19 2.84 0.80
C VAL A 107 8.06 3.12 1.80
N TYR A 108 6.92 2.41 1.73
CA TYR A 108 5.77 2.63 2.60
C TYR A 108 6.05 2.33 4.08
N TRP A 109 7.05 1.50 4.40
CA TRP A 109 7.48 1.28 5.78
C TRP A 109 8.87 1.81 6.06
N GLN A 110 9.71 2.02 5.04
CA GLN A 110 11.00 2.68 5.20
C GLN A 110 10.86 4.16 5.56
N ASP A 111 9.82 4.83 5.05
CA ASP A 111 9.54 6.24 5.33
C ASP A 111 8.57 6.46 6.49
N ASN A 112 8.24 5.39 7.23
CA ASN A 112 7.36 5.43 8.40
C ASN A 112 5.90 5.81 8.08
N SER A 113 5.45 5.74 6.81
CA SER A 113 4.01 5.84 6.47
C SER A 113 3.20 4.70 7.07
N TYR A 114 3.82 3.55 7.26
CA TYR A 114 3.24 2.38 7.90
C TYR A 114 4.23 1.73 8.88
N VAL A 115 3.71 1.29 10.03
CA VAL A 115 4.50 0.69 11.11
C VAL A 115 4.14 -0.79 11.25
N GLU A 116 5.17 -1.63 11.36
CA GLU A 116 5.03 -3.08 11.52
C GLU A 116 4.24 -3.43 12.79
N GLN A 117 3.38 -4.44 12.70
CA GLN A 117 2.54 -4.95 13.78
C GLN A 117 2.91 -6.41 14.04
N SER A 118 2.95 -6.79 15.32
CA SER A 118 3.26 -8.17 15.74
C SER A 118 2.09 -9.13 15.58
N THR A 119 0.88 -8.63 15.34
CA THR A 119 -0.35 -9.43 15.28
C THR A 119 -1.24 -9.01 14.12
N GLU A 120 -1.94 -10.00 13.55
CA GLU A 120 -2.95 -9.76 12.53
C GLU A 120 -4.16 -9.03 13.14
N MET A 121 -4.58 -7.95 12.48
CA MET A 121 -5.81 -7.21 12.78
C MET A 121 -6.51 -6.90 11.46
N ASN A 122 -7.79 -6.53 11.50
CA ASN A 122 -8.52 -6.11 10.30
C ASN A 122 -7.89 -4.88 9.64
N GLY A 123 -7.75 -4.89 8.31
CA GLY A 123 -7.33 -3.73 7.52
C GLY A 123 -5.84 -3.42 7.52
N LEU A 124 -4.98 -4.32 8.01
CA LEU A 124 -3.53 -4.19 7.91
C LEU A 124 -3.06 -4.47 6.48
N LYS A 125 -1.99 -3.79 6.07
CA LYS A 125 -1.27 -4.13 4.83
C LYS A 125 -0.35 -5.30 5.14
N VAL A 126 -0.23 -6.21 4.18
CA VAL A 126 0.59 -7.42 4.32
C VAL A 126 1.69 -7.38 3.29
N SER A 127 2.94 -7.54 3.72
CA SER A 127 4.05 -7.91 2.85
C SER A 127 4.36 -9.38 3.08
N TYR A 128 4.44 -10.14 1.99
CA TYR A 128 4.82 -11.55 2.00
C TYR A 128 6.34 -11.75 1.97
N ARG A 129 7.11 -10.65 2.00
CA ARG A 129 8.57 -10.66 1.85
C ARG A 129 9.29 -10.78 3.19
N PRO A 130 10.27 -11.69 3.24
CA PRO A 130 11.63 -11.22 3.40
C PRO A 130 12.63 -11.69 2.31
N ASP A 131 12.23 -12.56 1.37
CA ASP A 131 13.08 -13.05 0.28
C ASP A 131 12.44 -12.88 -1.11
N TYR A 132 13.27 -12.82 -2.16
CA TYR A 132 12.90 -12.49 -3.55
C TYR A 132 11.81 -13.39 -4.18
N GLN A 133 11.39 -14.46 -3.51
CA GLN A 133 10.46 -15.47 -4.01
C GLN A 133 8.99 -15.17 -3.67
N ALA A 134 8.73 -14.26 -2.73
CA ALA A 134 7.39 -13.98 -2.21
C ALA A 134 6.93 -12.54 -2.49
N ASN A 135 7.11 -12.06 -3.73
CA ASN A 135 6.69 -10.72 -4.15
C ASN A 135 5.16 -10.59 -4.20
N HIS A 136 4.54 -10.29 -3.06
CA HIS A 136 3.11 -10.11 -2.98
C HIS A 136 2.72 -9.18 -1.84
N SER A 137 1.59 -8.54 -2.02
CA SER A 137 0.97 -7.73 -0.99
C SER A 137 -0.54 -7.96 -0.92
N ALA A 138 -1.07 -7.83 0.28
CA ALA A 138 -2.49 -8.02 0.55
C ALA A 138 -3.00 -7.06 1.62
N VAL A 139 -4.31 -7.09 1.85
CA VAL A 139 -4.96 -6.44 2.97
C VAL A 139 -5.67 -7.50 3.81
N THR A 140 -5.45 -7.50 5.11
CA THR A 140 -6.14 -8.42 6.03
C THR A 140 -7.63 -8.07 6.15
N THR A 141 -8.46 -9.04 6.50
CA THR A 141 -9.90 -8.82 6.75
C THR A 141 -10.24 -8.97 8.23
N SER A 142 -11.52 -8.83 8.57
CA SER A 142 -12.03 -9.13 9.91
C SER A 142 -12.01 -10.62 10.25
N SER A 143 -11.78 -11.49 9.26
CA SER A 143 -11.60 -12.92 9.45
C SER A 143 -10.12 -13.27 9.39
N ALA A 144 -9.56 -13.71 10.52
CA ALA A 144 -8.15 -14.06 10.62
C ALA A 144 -7.72 -15.07 9.54
N GLY A 145 -6.58 -14.85 8.92
CA GLY A 145 -6.05 -15.68 7.84
C GLY A 145 -6.77 -15.54 6.49
N ILE A 146 -7.76 -14.67 6.38
CA ILE A 146 -8.44 -14.34 5.12
C ILE A 146 -8.06 -12.94 4.68
N PHE A 147 -7.43 -12.83 3.52
CA PHE A 147 -6.94 -11.58 2.97
C PHE A 147 -7.64 -11.21 1.66
N ILE A 148 -7.45 -9.97 1.25
CA ILE A 148 -7.83 -9.45 -0.06
C ILE A 148 -6.57 -9.03 -0.80
N SER A 149 -6.37 -9.53 -2.01
CA SER A 149 -5.26 -9.09 -2.86
C SER A 149 -5.61 -9.20 -4.34
N LYS A 150 -4.92 -8.38 -5.14
CA LYS A 150 -4.95 -8.45 -6.59
C LYS A 150 -3.92 -9.48 -7.05
N TRP A 151 -4.25 -10.32 -8.03
CA TRP A 151 -3.31 -11.37 -8.49
C TRP A 151 -2.66 -10.99 -9.83
N GLY A 152 -1.80 -9.97 -9.81
CA GLY A 152 -1.09 -9.51 -11.01
C GLY A 152 -2.12 -8.95 -11.99
N PRO A 153 -2.18 -9.40 -13.27
CA PRO A 153 -3.26 -9.02 -14.17
C PRO A 153 -4.59 -9.75 -13.89
N LEU A 154 -4.58 -10.82 -13.09
CA LEU A 154 -5.77 -11.61 -12.73
C LEU A 154 -6.67 -10.85 -11.73
N PRO A 155 -7.90 -11.33 -11.42
CA PRO A 155 -8.89 -10.58 -10.64
C PRO A 155 -8.45 -10.17 -9.22
N LEU A 156 -9.22 -9.26 -8.62
CA LEU A 156 -9.13 -8.96 -7.19
C LEU A 156 -9.85 -10.06 -6.41
N MET A 157 -9.17 -10.68 -5.46
CA MET A 157 -9.66 -11.88 -4.79
C MET A 157 -9.67 -11.72 -3.27
N ARG A 158 -10.69 -12.26 -2.63
CA ARG A 158 -10.70 -12.61 -1.21
C ARG A 158 -10.34 -14.09 -1.06
N HIS A 159 -9.31 -14.41 -0.29
CA HIS A 159 -8.76 -15.76 -0.23
C HIS A 159 -8.04 -16.02 1.09
N ALA A 160 -7.80 -17.30 1.42
CA ALA A 160 -6.90 -17.65 2.52
C ALA A 160 -5.48 -17.16 2.23
N TYR A 161 -4.74 -16.73 3.25
CA TYR A 161 -3.43 -16.07 3.08
C TYR A 161 -2.43 -16.88 2.24
N ASN A 162 -2.53 -18.21 2.26
CA ASN A 162 -1.67 -19.17 1.55
C ASN A 162 -2.31 -19.76 0.28
N TYR A 163 -3.40 -19.19 -0.21
CA TYR A 163 -4.15 -19.71 -1.35
C TYR A 163 -4.21 -18.69 -2.48
N CYS A 164 -3.18 -18.65 -3.32
CA CYS A 164 -3.12 -17.76 -4.49
C CYS A 164 -2.17 -18.31 -5.57
N PRO A 165 -2.10 -17.69 -6.76
CA PRO A 165 -1.36 -18.23 -7.91
C PRO A 165 0.16 -18.15 -7.85
N TYR A 166 0.72 -17.46 -6.85
CA TYR A 166 2.16 -17.22 -6.80
C TYR A 166 2.94 -18.38 -6.18
N TRP A 167 2.33 -19.15 -5.28
CA TRP A 167 3.01 -20.23 -4.55
C TRP A 167 2.03 -21.31 -4.09
N ASN A 168 2.54 -22.53 -3.91
CA ASN A 168 1.72 -23.69 -3.54
C ASN A 168 2.02 -24.30 -2.17
N ASP A 169 3.09 -23.92 -1.45
CA ASP A 169 3.35 -24.38 -0.06
C ASP A 169 4.41 -23.51 0.64
N GLY A 170 4.26 -23.24 1.95
CA GLY A 170 5.38 -22.81 2.81
C GLY A 170 5.47 -21.33 3.23
N ILE A 171 4.39 -20.54 3.14
CA ILE A 171 4.41 -19.15 3.64
C ILE A 171 4.61 -19.17 5.16
N THR A 172 5.82 -18.79 5.58
CA THR A 172 6.24 -18.82 6.98
C THR A 172 6.47 -17.42 7.56
N TYR A 173 6.49 -16.38 6.73
CA TYR A 173 6.83 -15.02 7.14
C TYR A 173 5.90 -13.99 6.49
N LEU A 174 4.90 -13.55 7.25
CA LEU A 174 4.05 -12.42 6.90
C LEU A 174 4.43 -11.24 7.78
N LYS A 175 4.62 -10.07 7.16
CA LYS A 175 4.74 -8.81 7.89
C LYS A 175 3.46 -8.02 7.76
N TYR A 176 2.93 -7.58 8.88
CA TYR A 176 1.71 -6.79 8.95
C TYR A 176 2.05 -5.33 9.23
N TYR A 177 1.38 -4.42 8.55
CA TYR A 177 1.68 -3.01 8.62
C TYR A 177 0.40 -2.20 8.82
N LYS A 178 0.43 -1.30 9.79
CA LYS A 178 -0.66 -0.37 10.08
C LYS A 178 -0.25 1.02 9.64
N ARG A 179 -1.18 1.77 9.03
CA ARG A 179 -0.94 3.16 8.65
C ARG A 179 -0.53 3.96 9.88
N ASN A 180 0.57 4.69 9.76
CA ASN A 180 1.04 5.58 10.80
C ASN A 180 0.27 6.89 10.70
N ASN A 181 -0.68 7.10 11.60
CA ASN A 181 -1.49 8.32 11.62
C ASN A 181 -0.79 9.46 12.38
N VAL A 182 0.54 9.54 12.28
CA VAL A 182 1.37 10.51 12.99
C VAL A 182 2.31 11.20 12.01
N TYR A 183 2.22 12.52 11.95
CA TYR A 183 3.19 13.39 11.27
C TYR A 183 4.10 14.08 12.28
N GLY A 184 5.38 13.76 12.27
CA GLY A 184 6.41 14.35 13.11
C GLY A 184 6.98 15.66 12.54
N VAL A 185 7.16 16.66 13.41
CA VAL A 185 7.84 17.91 13.05
C VAL A 185 9.14 18.00 13.86
N PRO A 186 10.34 18.07 13.24
CA PRO A 186 10.59 18.27 11.80
C PRO A 186 10.79 16.98 10.98
N ALA A 187 10.68 15.79 11.59
CA ALA A 187 11.10 14.52 10.97
C ALA A 187 10.41 14.23 9.62
N ASP A 188 9.12 14.50 9.56
CA ASP A 188 8.23 14.16 8.46
C ASP A 188 7.82 15.41 7.65
N PHE A 189 7.73 16.55 8.34
CA PHE A 189 7.44 17.85 7.76
C PHE A 189 8.38 18.89 8.34
N SER A 190 8.95 19.74 7.48
CA SER A 190 9.83 20.83 7.93
C SER A 190 9.12 21.93 8.73
N THR A 191 7.78 21.99 8.70
CA THR A 191 6.99 23.01 9.40
C THR A 191 5.72 22.43 10.01
N ILE A 192 5.28 23.02 11.13
CA ILE A 192 3.99 22.71 11.77
C ILE A 192 2.82 23.00 10.82
N ALA A 193 2.89 24.11 10.08
CA ALA A 193 1.85 24.52 9.14
C ALA A 193 1.63 23.48 8.04
N GLY A 194 2.72 23.00 7.42
CA GLY A 194 2.65 21.96 6.38
C GLY A 194 2.13 20.62 6.90
N ALA A 195 2.53 20.23 8.12
CA ALA A 195 2.02 19.01 8.73
C ALA A 195 0.51 19.11 9.03
N LEU A 196 0.04 20.24 9.56
CA LEU A 196 -1.37 20.46 9.89
C LEU A 196 -2.25 20.54 8.64
N SER A 197 -1.77 21.13 7.54
CA SER A 197 -2.53 21.19 6.30
C SER A 197 -2.63 19.83 5.59
N ALA A 198 -1.62 18.98 5.76
CA ALA A 198 -1.61 17.63 5.19
C ALA A 198 -2.37 16.60 6.04
N ALA A 199 -2.47 16.80 7.35
CA ALA A 199 -3.03 15.83 8.30
C ALA A 199 -4.53 15.52 8.03
N PRO A 200 -4.88 14.27 7.67
CA PRO A 200 -6.27 13.83 7.58
C PRO A 200 -6.97 13.78 8.95
N THR A 201 -8.30 13.77 8.94
CA THR A 201 -9.10 13.55 10.16
C THR A 201 -8.67 12.25 10.87
N GLY A 202 -8.49 12.33 12.19
CA GLY A 202 -8.01 11.24 13.06
C GLY A 202 -6.49 11.18 13.22
N TRP A 203 -5.73 12.04 12.53
CA TRP A 203 -4.27 12.05 12.59
C TRP A 203 -3.73 12.96 13.69
N SER A 204 -2.49 12.68 14.10
CA SER A 204 -1.75 13.51 15.04
C SER A 204 -0.55 14.16 14.35
N VAL A 205 -0.39 15.47 14.52
CA VAL A 205 0.86 16.18 14.25
C VAL A 205 1.64 16.27 15.55
N VAL A 206 2.86 15.74 15.59
CA VAL A 206 3.68 15.62 16.78
C VAL A 206 4.92 16.50 16.63
N VAL A 207 4.98 17.56 17.43
CA VAL A 207 6.15 18.45 17.49
C VAL A 207 7.21 17.83 18.40
N ALA A 208 8.40 17.58 17.85
CA ALA A 208 9.54 17.06 18.60
C ALA A 208 10.05 18.07 19.65
N PRO A 209 10.85 17.65 20.64
CA PRO A 209 11.45 18.50 21.69
C PRO A 209 12.53 19.47 21.15
N VAL A 210 12.15 20.34 20.22
CA VAL A 210 13.00 21.33 19.57
C VAL A 210 12.26 22.66 19.45
N THR A 211 13.00 23.72 19.12
CA THR A 211 12.38 25.02 18.79
C THR A 211 11.88 25.01 17.35
N GLN A 212 10.60 25.30 17.16
CA GLN A 212 9.96 25.46 15.85
C GLN A 212 9.38 26.88 15.75
N THR A 213 9.68 27.56 14.64
CA THR A 213 9.12 28.89 14.36
C THR A 213 7.94 28.76 13.41
N VAL A 214 6.77 29.23 13.83
CA VAL A 214 5.58 29.33 12.99
C VAL A 214 5.57 30.72 12.35
N THR A 215 5.82 30.75 11.04
CA THR A 215 5.94 32.00 10.25
C THR A 215 4.67 32.37 9.49
N ASN A 216 3.70 31.46 9.39
CA ASN A 216 2.43 31.65 8.70
C ASN A 216 1.26 31.28 9.62
N ASN A 217 0.12 31.96 9.45
CA ASN A 217 -1.11 31.59 10.12
C ASN A 217 -1.42 30.11 9.87
N SER A 218 -1.64 29.37 10.95
CA SER A 218 -1.84 27.93 10.90
C SER A 218 -3.16 27.58 11.57
N THR A 219 -3.78 26.49 11.12
CA THR A 219 -5.02 25.98 11.72
C THR A 219 -4.81 24.52 12.08
N VAL A 220 -5.14 24.12 13.31
CA VAL A 220 -5.32 22.72 13.69
C VAL A 220 -6.71 22.29 13.18
N PRO A 221 -6.82 21.47 12.13
CA PRO A 221 -8.12 21.13 11.54
C PRO A 221 -8.99 20.31 12.49
N SER A 222 -10.31 20.34 12.27
CA SER A 222 -11.23 19.50 13.01
C SER A 222 -10.88 18.02 12.86
N GLY A 223 -10.86 17.31 13.99
CA GLY A 223 -10.48 15.89 14.07
C GLY A 223 -8.98 15.61 13.94
N VAL A 224 -8.11 16.62 13.81
CA VAL A 224 -6.65 16.47 13.90
C VAL A 224 -6.20 16.83 15.31
N THR A 225 -5.18 16.12 15.82
CA THR A 225 -4.52 16.45 17.09
C THR A 225 -3.15 17.07 16.85
N LEU A 226 -2.90 18.29 17.32
CA LEU A 226 -1.55 18.82 17.47
C LEU A 226 -1.03 18.45 18.86
N LEU A 227 -0.03 17.57 18.91
CA LEU A 227 0.68 17.19 20.14
C LEU A 227 2.03 17.91 20.20
N ILE A 228 2.22 18.73 21.22
CA ILE A 228 3.48 19.38 21.52
C ILE A 228 4.13 18.57 22.64
N LYS A 229 5.23 17.87 22.32
CA LYS A 229 5.96 17.05 23.30
C LYS A 229 6.65 17.93 24.36
N PRO A 230 6.86 17.41 25.58
CA PRO A 230 7.67 18.10 26.58
C PRO A 230 9.04 18.50 26.03
N GLY A 231 9.47 19.72 26.32
CA GLY A 231 10.72 20.31 25.83
C GLY A 231 10.63 20.95 24.43
N ALA A 232 9.50 20.86 23.74
CA ALA A 232 9.29 21.61 22.50
C ALA A 232 9.02 23.08 22.80
N THR A 233 9.57 23.97 21.97
CA THR A 233 9.28 25.41 22.02
C THR A 233 8.67 25.85 20.70
N ILE A 234 7.50 26.49 20.73
CA ILE A 234 6.87 27.05 19.53
C ILE A 234 6.97 28.57 19.59
N LEU A 235 7.68 29.16 18.63
CA LEU A 235 7.81 30.61 18.48
C LEU A 235 6.89 31.09 17.37
N PHE A 236 6.08 32.09 17.65
CA PHE A 236 5.23 32.73 16.65
C PHE A 236 5.91 33.97 16.09
N GLY A 237 5.96 34.07 14.76
CA GLY A 237 6.32 35.31 14.09
C GLY A 237 5.37 36.45 14.45
N SER A 238 5.80 37.70 14.20
CA SER A 238 4.95 38.87 14.45
C SER A 238 3.63 38.75 13.69
N SER A 239 2.50 38.96 14.38
CA SER A 239 1.15 38.87 13.82
C SER A 239 0.76 37.48 13.27
N VAL A 240 1.48 36.42 13.66
CA VAL A 240 1.14 35.04 13.31
C VAL A 240 0.26 34.42 14.39
N SER A 241 -0.77 33.70 13.96
CA SER A 241 -1.73 33.02 14.84
C SER A 241 -1.82 31.53 14.57
N LEU A 242 -2.15 30.77 15.61
CA LEU A 242 -2.59 29.38 15.53
C LEU A 242 -4.08 29.32 15.89
N THR A 243 -4.91 28.96 14.93
CA THR A 243 -6.34 28.68 15.16
C THR A 243 -6.49 27.20 15.49
N VAL A 244 -7.29 26.84 16.51
CA VAL A 244 -7.48 25.45 16.93
C VAL A 244 -8.95 25.05 16.74
N ASN A 245 -9.24 24.33 15.65
CA ASN A 245 -10.55 23.73 15.39
C ASN A 245 -10.61 22.25 15.79
N GLY A 246 -9.45 21.61 15.95
CA GLY A 246 -9.30 20.24 16.45
C GLY A 246 -8.83 20.19 17.90
N THR A 247 -7.89 19.27 18.17
CA THR A 247 -7.33 19.08 19.51
C THR A 247 -5.92 19.66 19.57
N LEU A 248 -5.65 20.53 20.54
CA LEU A 248 -4.29 20.92 20.92
C LEU A 248 -3.95 20.27 22.26
N ASN A 249 -2.95 19.39 22.26
CA ASN A 249 -2.38 18.80 23.46
C ASN A 249 -0.97 19.34 23.65
N ALA A 250 -0.83 20.32 24.55
CA ALA A 250 0.46 20.88 24.92
C ALA A 250 0.87 20.29 26.27
N GLN A 251 1.79 19.32 26.25
CA GLN A 251 2.37 18.77 27.47
C GLN A 251 3.54 19.66 27.86
N GLY A 252 3.23 20.70 28.65
CA GLY A 252 4.22 21.62 29.17
C GLY A 252 5.28 20.93 30.02
N THR A 253 6.39 21.63 30.23
CA THR A 253 7.42 21.31 31.23
C THR A 253 7.18 22.10 32.49
#